data_AF-A0AAX3WDS0-F1
#
_entry.id   AF-A0AAX3WDS0-F1
#
_cell.length_a   1.000
_cell.length_b   1.000
_cell.length_c   1.000
_cell.angle_alpha   90.00
_cell.angle_beta   90.00
_cell.angle_gamma   90.00
#
_symmetry.space_group_name_H-M   'P 1'
#
loop_
_entity.id
_entity.type
_entity.pdbx_description
1 polymer ?
#
loop_
_entity_poly.entity_id
_entity_poly.type
_entity_poly.pdbx_seq_one_letter_code
_entity_poly.pdbx_strand_id
1 'polypeptide(L)'
;MKFLQRRAGRYEFRFPFPDDLAGKPAPQPWPDALTALVNARTGRFKTELIRSLQTNDRPTAERKILIHIAEMHRLVDQARQLRYASPPSSTS
;
A
#
# COMPACT_ATOMS: atom_id res chain seq x y z
N MET A 1 12.53 -5.56 -6.31
CA MET A 1 12.42 -4.27 -5.57
C MET A 1 12.97 -4.47 -4.16
N LYS A 2 13.68 -3.48 -3.60
CA LYS A 2 14.16 -3.53 -2.21
C LYS A 2 13.17 -2.79 -1.31
N PHE A 3 12.44 -3.52 -0.48
CA PHE A 3 11.45 -2.93 0.43
C PHE A 3 12.11 -2.33 1.69
N LEU A 4 13.34 -2.75 2.03
CA LEU A 4 14.04 -2.30 3.23
C LEU A 4 14.99 -1.14 2.91
N GLN A 5 14.79 -0.01 3.59
CA GLN A 5 15.66 1.17 3.51
C GLN A 5 16.22 1.50 4.89
N ARG A 6 17.41 2.10 4.94
CA ARG A 6 17.96 2.71 6.16
C ARG A 6 17.97 4.23 5.99
N ARG A 7 17.39 4.95 6.94
CA ARG A 7 17.30 6.42 6.94
C ARG A 7 17.43 6.94 8.36
N ALA A 8 18.25 7.97 8.56
CA ALA A 8 18.48 8.59 9.87
C ALA A 8 18.77 7.56 11.00
N GLY A 9 19.60 6.55 10.70
CA GLY A 9 19.98 5.51 11.66
C GLY A 9 18.95 4.41 11.93
N ARG A 10 17.73 4.50 11.39
CA ARG A 10 16.65 3.51 11.56
C ARG A 10 16.32 2.82 10.25
N TYR A 11 15.72 1.63 10.35
CA TYR A 11 15.17 0.92 9.20
C TYR A 11 13.72 1.34 8.93
N GLU A 12 13.40 1.48 7.65
CA GLU A 12 12.09 1.82 7.11
C GLU A 12 11.65 0.76 6.11
N PHE A 13 10.36 0.45 6.12
CA PHE A 13 9.66 -0.24 5.05
C PHE A 13 9.24 0.79 4.00
N ARG A 14 9.68 0.58 2.77
CA ARG A 14 9.31 1.37 1.60
C ARG A 14 8.62 0.47 0.59
N PHE A 15 7.37 0.79 0.27
CA PHE A 15 6.58 0.09 -0.72
C PHE A 15 6.17 1.05 -1.84
N PRO A 16 6.79 0.99 -3.02
CA PRO A 16 6.29 1.71 -4.18
C PRO A 16 4.96 1.12 -4.62
N PHE A 17 3.97 1.97 -4.87
CA PHE A 17 2.67 1.50 -5.35
C PHE A 17 2.81 1.13 -6.83
N PRO A 18 2.07 0.12 -7.30
CA PRO A 18 2.13 -0.27 -8.69
C PRO A 18 1.51 0.83 -9.58
N ASP A 19 2.01 0.96 -10.81
CA ASP A 19 1.66 2.05 -11.75
C ASP A 19 0.16 2.10 -12.08
N ASP A 20 -0.53 0.97 -11.95
CA ASP A 20 -1.96 0.89 -12.18
C ASP A 20 -2.77 1.58 -11.09
N LEU A 21 -2.21 1.80 -9.90
CA LEU A 21 -2.81 2.52 -8.77
C LEU A 21 -2.13 3.86 -8.49
N ALA A 22 -0.81 3.93 -8.51
CA ALA A 22 -0.01 5.08 -8.05
C ALA A 22 -0.53 6.42 -8.59
N GLY A 23 -0.89 7.35 -7.69
CA GLY A 23 -1.35 8.71 -8.04
C GLY A 23 -2.73 8.78 -8.71
N LYS A 24 -3.37 7.64 -9.03
CA LYS A 24 -4.69 7.61 -9.64
C LYS A 24 -5.78 7.93 -8.61
N PRO A 25 -6.94 8.47 -9.02
CA PRO A 25 -8.06 8.68 -8.12
C PRO A 25 -8.54 7.35 -7.54
N ALA A 26 -8.83 7.33 -6.23
CA ALA A 26 -9.54 6.22 -5.61
C ALA A 26 -11.03 6.32 -5.99
N PRO A 27 -11.68 5.21 -6.39
CA PRO A 27 -13.11 5.22 -6.65
C PRO A 27 -13.90 5.54 -5.37
N GLN A 28 -15.07 6.14 -5.54
CA GLN A 28 -16.00 6.41 -4.44
C GLN A 28 -17.24 5.53 -4.58
N PRO A 29 -17.76 4.94 -3.50
CA PRO A 29 -17.25 5.02 -2.12
C PRO A 29 -15.94 4.22 -1.93
N TRP A 30 -15.02 4.73 -1.11
CA TRP A 30 -13.77 4.04 -0.77
C TRP A 30 -13.83 3.41 0.64
N PRO A 31 -13.52 2.12 0.82
CA PRO A 31 -13.61 1.48 2.13
C PRO A 31 -12.56 1.98 3.12
N ASP A 32 -12.94 2.15 4.39
CA ASP A 32 -12.04 2.59 5.47
C ASP A 32 -10.81 1.68 5.64
N ALA A 33 -11.00 0.38 5.45
CA ALA A 33 -9.92 -0.61 5.51
C ALA A 33 -8.79 -0.35 4.50
N LEU A 34 -9.08 0.37 3.41
CA LEU A 34 -8.13 0.70 2.35
C LEU A 34 -7.70 2.18 2.38
N THR A 35 -8.14 2.97 3.35
CA THR A 35 -7.78 4.39 3.46
C THR A 35 -6.28 4.59 3.65
N ALA A 36 -5.56 3.60 4.20
CA ALA A 36 -4.10 3.62 4.30
C ALA A 36 -3.39 3.80 2.93
N LEU A 37 -4.05 3.37 1.84
CA LEU A 37 -3.56 3.43 0.46
C LEU A 37 -3.76 4.81 -0.19
N VAL A 38 -4.61 5.65 0.38
CA VAL A 38 -5.07 6.90 -0.22
C VAL A 38 -4.55 8.09 0.58
N ASN A 39 -4.20 9.17 -0.12
CA ASN A 39 -3.94 10.45 0.51
C ASN A 39 -5.29 11.16 0.74
N ALA A 40 -5.71 11.22 2.01
CA ALA A 40 -7.00 11.78 2.43
C ALA A 40 -7.26 13.20 1.90
N ARG A 41 -6.22 14.04 1.75
CA ARG A 41 -6.34 15.40 1.23
C ARG A 41 -6.71 15.44 -0.25
N THR A 42 -6.26 14.46 -1.02
CA THR A 42 -6.37 14.46 -2.50
C THR A 42 -7.34 13.42 -3.05
N GLY A 43 -7.77 12.45 -2.22
CA GLY A 43 -8.58 11.31 -2.66
C GLY A 43 -7.86 10.38 -3.64
N ARG A 44 -6.53 10.51 -3.80
CA ARG A 44 -5.72 9.72 -4.74
C ARG A 44 -4.90 8.67 -4.01
N PHE A 45 -4.65 7.55 -4.67
CA PHE A 45 -3.69 6.58 -4.19
C PHE A 45 -2.31 7.23 -4.00
N LYS A 46 -1.63 6.84 -2.93
CA LYS A 46 -0.23 7.22 -2.71
C LYS A 46 0.63 6.64 -3.84
N THR A 47 1.74 7.30 -4.14
CA THR A 47 2.74 6.79 -5.08
C THR A 47 3.69 5.81 -4.39
N GLU A 48 3.95 6.02 -3.10
CA GLU A 48 4.68 5.09 -2.25
C GLU A 48 4.18 5.18 -0.81
N LEU A 49 4.40 4.10 -0.06
CA LEU A 49 4.21 4.05 1.38
C LEU A 49 5.58 3.88 2.05
N ILE A 50 5.87 4.77 3.00
CA ILE A 50 7.05 4.68 3.85
C ILE A 50 6.57 4.54 5.30
N ARG A 51 7.09 3.54 6.03
CA ARG A 51 6.82 3.31 7.45
C ARG A 51 8.10 2.97 8.18
N SER A 52 8.35 3.61 9.32
CA SER A 52 9.47 3.23 10.20
C SER A 52 9.24 1.83 10.79
N LEU A 53 10.26 0.97 10.76
CA LEU A 53 10.26 -0.34 11.44
C LEU A 53 10.62 -0.22 12.93
N GLN A 54 10.88 1.02 13.38
CA GLN A 54 11.23 1.37 14.76
C GLN A 54 12.41 0.55 15.32
N THR A 55 13.35 0.16 14.46
CA THR A 55 14.55 -0.57 14.85
C THR A 55 15.76 -0.11 14.03
N ASN A 56 16.94 -0.20 14.62
CA ASN A 56 18.24 -0.06 13.97
C ASN A 56 18.96 -1.42 13.82
N ASP A 57 18.35 -2.51 14.32
CA ASP A 57 18.84 -3.88 14.20
C ASP A 57 18.36 -4.51 12.89
N ARG A 58 19.31 -5.01 12.08
CA ARG A 58 19.03 -5.49 10.72
C ARG A 58 18.23 -6.80 10.70
N PRO A 59 18.60 -7.86 11.43
CA PRO A 59 17.80 -9.10 11.47
C PRO A 59 16.37 -8.87 11.98
N THR A 60 16.17 -7.97 12.94
CA THR A 60 14.83 -7.58 13.40
C THR A 60 14.06 -6.82 12.31
N ALA A 61 14.72 -5.91 11.59
CA ALA A 61 14.10 -5.20 10.47
C ALA A 61 13.68 -6.16 9.35
N GLU A 62 14.54 -7.12 8.99
CA GLU A 62 14.28 -8.15 7.98
C GLU A 62 13.12 -9.08 8.37
N ARG A 63 12.90 -9.34 9.66
CA ARG A 63 11.72 -10.09 10.12
C ARG A 63 10.45 -9.24 10.05
N LYS A 64 10.49 -8.00 10.56
CA LYS A 64 9.33 -7.10 10.56
C LYS A 64 8.84 -6.77 9.16
N ILE A 65 9.76 -6.61 8.21
CA ILE A 65 9.41 -6.20 6.85
C ILE A 65 8.58 -7.26 6.12
N LEU A 66 8.77 -8.55 6.39
CA LEU A 66 8.02 -9.63 5.74
C LEU A 66 6.51 -9.51 6.01
N ILE A 67 6.15 -9.14 7.25
CA ILE A 67 4.75 -8.91 7.65
C ILE A 67 4.16 -7.75 6.85
N HIS A 68 4.88 -6.63 6.77
CA HIS A 68 4.43 -5.45 6.03
C HIS A 68 4.35 -5.66 4.52
N ILE A 69 5.26 -6.45 3.95
CA ILE A 69 5.22 -6.82 2.53
C ILE A 69 3.93 -7.61 2.24
N ALA A 70 3.66 -8.66 3.04
CA ALA A 70 2.47 -9.48 2.87
C ALA A 70 1.17 -8.69 3.04
N GLU A 71 1.10 -7.87 4.10
CA GLU A 71 -0.03 -6.96 4.34
C GLU A 71 -0.24 -6.01 3.17
N MET A 72 0.83 -5.39 2.66
CA MET A 72 0.69 -4.43 1.56
C MET A 72 0.28 -5.05 0.24
N HIS A 73 0.83 -6.21 -0.11
CA HIS A 73 0.38 -6.92 -1.31
C HIS A 73 -1.11 -7.26 -1.22
N ARG A 74 -1.57 -7.77 -0.07
CA ARG A 74 -2.99 -8.06 0.15
C ARG A 74 -3.87 -6.83 -0.04
N LEU A 75 -3.50 -5.69 0.55
CA LEU A 75 -4.29 -4.45 0.43
C LEU A 75 -4.31 -3.92 -1.01
N VAL A 76 -3.19 -4.00 -1.73
CA VAL A 76 -3.11 -3.63 -3.16
C VAL A 76 -4.01 -4.51 -4.01
N ASP A 77 -4.00 -5.82 -3.78
CA ASP A 77 -4.84 -6.75 -4.53
C ASP A 77 -6.34 -6.50 -4.26
N GLN A 78 -6.72 -6.24 -3.01
CA GLN A 78 -8.08 -5.82 -2.67
C GLN A 78 -8.47 -4.50 -3.36
N ALA A 79 -7.57 -3.51 -3.38
CA ALA A 79 -7.81 -2.24 -4.05
C ALA A 79 -8.01 -2.41 -5.56
N ARG A 80 -7.24 -3.30 -6.19
CA ARG A 80 -7.40 -3.66 -7.61
C ARG A 80 -8.74 -4.33 -7.86
N GLN A 81 -9.11 -5.31 -7.02
CA GLN A 81 -10.39 -6.00 -7.14
C GLN A 81 -11.56 -5.02 -7.09
N LEU A 82 -11.59 -4.09 -6.14
CA LEU A 82 -12.65 -3.09 -6.05
C LEU A 82 -12.67 -2.13 -7.24
N ARG A 83 -11.49 -1.80 -7.76
CA ARG A 83 -11.37 -0.87 -8.88
C ARG A 83 -11.77 -1.48 -10.23
N TYR A 84 -11.50 -2.77 -10.41
CA TYR A 84 -11.75 -3.48 -11.67
C TYR A 84 -12.96 -4.41 -11.61
N ALA A 85 -13.61 -4.56 -10.45
CA ALA A 85 -14.91 -5.16 -10.36
C ALA A 85 -15.89 -4.29 -11.15
N SER A 86 -16.15 -4.66 -12.41
CA SER A 86 -17.34 -4.20 -13.10
C SER A 86 -18.56 -4.58 -12.27
N PRO A 87 -19.59 -3.72 -12.18
CA PRO A 87 -20.87 -4.19 -11.66
C PRO A 87 -21.30 -5.39 -12.52
N PRO A 88 -21.89 -6.45 -11.93
CA PRO A 88 -22.46 -7.52 -12.73
C PRO A 88 -23.46 -6.85 -13.66
N SER A 89 -23.18 -6.93 -14.97
CA SER A 89 -24.11 -6.53 -16.01
C SER A 89 -25.43 -7.19 -15.67
N SER A 90 -26.41 -6.36 -15.27
CA SER A 90 -27.77 -6.81 -15.03
C SER A 90 -28.31 -7.25 -16.38
N THR A 91 -28.13 -8.52 -16.71
CA THR A 91 -28.86 -9.16 -17.80
C THR A 91 -30.33 -9.10 -17.41
N SER A 92 -31.06 -8.31 -18.21
CA SER A 92 -32.52 -8.17 -18.19
C SER A 92 -33.22 -9.49 -18.46
#